data_AF-A0A0D8L226-F1
#
_entry.id   AF-A0A0D8L226-F1
#
_cell.length_a   1.000
_cell.length_b   1.000
_cell.length_c   1.000
_cell.angle_alpha   90.00
_cell.angle_beta   90.00
_cell.angle_gamma   90.00
#
_symmetry.space_group_name_H-M   'P 1'
#
loop_
_entity.id
_entity.type
_entity.pdbx_description
1 polymer ?
#
loop_
_entity_poly.entity_id
_entity_poly.type
_entity_poly.pdbx_seq_one_letter_code
_entity_poly.pdbx_strand_id
1 'polypeptide(L)'
;PRAGDSRRSFPPSVGEQVVILSVGGELTTAVVLAGLFQDDHPEPSESLTADHVTYSDGAVIEYEPATGALKATGIKTALIDAGESITANSPVVIVNAEEHIRLVTPTVICSDNLTCATLNVIQGGEMSGSFTHTGGTFSSNGVVIDGHDHGGVERGGSRTDGPK
;
A
#
# COMPACT_ATOMS: atom_id res chain seq x y z
N PRO A 1 -21.17 -17.98 7.75
CA PRO A 1 -20.98 -18.11 9.22
C PRO A 1 -20.34 -19.47 9.55
N ARG A 2 -19.36 -19.50 10.46
CA ARG A 2 -18.67 -20.73 10.91
C ARG A 2 -18.48 -20.62 12.42
N ALA A 3 -18.64 -21.72 13.16
CA ALA A 3 -18.54 -21.75 14.63
C ALA A 3 -17.72 -22.94 15.16
N GLY A 4 -16.75 -23.41 14.37
CA GLY A 4 -15.80 -24.47 14.77
C GLY A 4 -14.48 -23.89 15.25
N ASP A 5 -13.37 -24.55 14.92
CA ASP A 5 -12.01 -24.03 15.18
C ASP A 5 -11.82 -22.64 14.56
N SER A 6 -12.24 -22.49 13.31
CA SER A 6 -12.46 -21.19 12.67
C SER A 6 -13.87 -20.68 12.96
N ARG A 7 -13.95 -19.40 13.34
CA ARG A 7 -15.21 -18.72 13.69
C ARG A 7 -15.35 -17.45 12.86
N ARG A 8 -16.57 -17.16 12.39
CA ARG A 8 -16.92 -15.89 11.73
C ARG A 8 -18.08 -15.26 12.47
N SER A 9 -17.86 -14.04 12.96
CA SER A 9 -18.92 -13.19 13.51
C SER A 9 -19.35 -12.19 12.46
N PHE A 10 -20.64 -12.15 12.18
CA PHE A 10 -21.28 -11.07 11.42
C PHE A 10 -22.70 -10.94 11.97
N PRO A 11 -22.87 -10.17 13.06
CA PRO A 11 -24.13 -10.15 13.81
C PRO A 11 -25.24 -9.52 12.97
N PRO A 12 -26.49 -10.00 13.11
CA PRO A 12 -27.62 -9.39 12.44
C PRO A 12 -27.89 -7.98 13.00
N SER A 13 -28.47 -7.12 12.17
CA SER A 13 -28.86 -5.77 12.55
C SER A 13 -30.34 -5.70 12.96
N VAL A 14 -30.71 -4.71 13.79
CA VAL A 14 -32.13 -4.44 14.09
C VAL A 14 -32.83 -4.04 12.80
N GLY A 15 -33.95 -4.72 12.50
CA GLY A 15 -34.72 -4.51 11.26
C GLY A 15 -34.32 -5.43 10.10
N GLU A 16 -33.28 -6.26 10.24
CA GLU A 16 -32.91 -7.26 9.22
C GLU A 16 -33.95 -8.39 9.13
N GLN A 17 -34.36 -8.76 7.92
CA GLN A 17 -35.30 -9.84 7.69
C GLN A 17 -34.62 -11.21 7.85
N VAL A 18 -35.28 -12.13 8.58
CA VAL A 18 -34.70 -13.43 8.97
C VAL A 18 -35.73 -14.56 8.89
N VAL A 19 -35.24 -15.80 8.87
CA VAL A 19 -36.04 -17.03 9.08
C VAL A 19 -35.79 -17.54 10.50
N ILE A 20 -36.87 -17.91 11.21
CA ILE A 20 -36.78 -18.59 12.51
C ILE A 20 -37.00 -20.09 12.30
N LEU A 21 -36.00 -20.88 12.65
CA LEU A 21 -36.04 -22.34 12.55
C LEU A 21 -36.28 -22.93 13.94
N SER A 22 -37.41 -23.61 14.10
CA SER A 22 -37.83 -24.20 15.36
C SER A 22 -38.08 -25.70 15.19
N VAL A 23 -37.36 -26.50 15.98
CA VAL A 23 -37.52 -27.96 15.96
C VAL A 23 -38.80 -28.32 16.70
N GLY A 24 -39.78 -28.87 15.99
CA GLY A 24 -41.07 -29.27 16.58
C GLY A 24 -42.00 -28.11 16.96
N GLY A 25 -41.72 -26.88 16.50
CA GLY A 25 -42.49 -25.69 16.86
C GLY A 25 -42.15 -25.10 18.25
N GLU A 26 -41.16 -25.65 18.94
CA GLU A 26 -40.63 -25.10 20.19
C GLU A 26 -39.78 -23.84 19.91
N LEU A 27 -40.35 -22.67 20.19
CA LEU A 27 -39.71 -21.38 19.91
C LEU A 27 -38.62 -21.02 20.94
N THR A 28 -38.66 -21.58 22.15
CA THR A 28 -37.67 -21.29 23.19
C THR A 28 -36.27 -21.80 22.86
N THR A 29 -36.16 -22.74 21.92
CA THR A 29 -34.89 -23.29 21.41
C THR A 29 -34.67 -23.02 19.93
N ALA A 30 -35.43 -22.09 19.35
CA ALA A 30 -35.32 -21.76 17.94
C ALA A 30 -34.00 -21.05 17.61
N VAL A 31 -33.58 -21.16 16.35
CA VAL A 31 -32.39 -20.47 15.83
C VAL A 31 -32.78 -19.51 14.72
N VAL A 32 -32.04 -18.41 14.61
CA VAL A 32 -32.24 -17.38 13.59
C VAL A 32 -31.29 -17.64 12.43
N LEU A 33 -31.83 -17.66 11.21
CA LEU A 33 -31.09 -17.66 9.96
C LEU A 33 -31.30 -16.31 9.26
N ALA A 34 -30.25 -15.49 9.24
CA ALA A 34 -30.25 -14.16 8.62
C ALA A 34 -29.88 -14.20 7.12
N GLY A 35 -30.03 -13.07 6.44
CA GLY A 35 -29.64 -12.90 5.03
C GLY A 35 -30.78 -12.93 4.01
N LEU A 36 -32.00 -12.52 4.40
CA LEU A 36 -33.05 -12.25 3.42
C LEU A 36 -33.01 -10.78 3.01
N PHE A 37 -32.79 -10.51 1.73
CA PHE A 37 -32.88 -9.16 1.17
C PHE A 37 -34.31 -8.64 1.27
N GLN A 38 -34.44 -7.34 1.49
CA GLN A 38 -35.71 -6.62 1.66
C GLN A 38 -35.64 -5.25 0.97
N ASP A 39 -36.77 -4.56 0.82
CA ASP A 39 -36.83 -3.28 0.11
C ASP A 39 -35.86 -2.22 0.67
N ASP A 40 -35.74 -2.13 2.01
CA ASP A 40 -34.81 -1.20 2.64
C ASP A 40 -33.33 -1.64 2.51
N HIS A 41 -33.06 -2.93 2.27
CA HIS A 41 -31.74 -3.55 2.21
C HIS A 41 -31.68 -4.56 1.05
N PRO A 42 -31.65 -4.08 -0.22
CA PRO A 42 -31.63 -4.93 -1.40
C PRO A 42 -30.28 -5.63 -1.58
N GLU A 43 -30.21 -6.51 -2.59
CA GLU A 43 -28.95 -7.17 -2.96
C GLU A 43 -27.86 -6.11 -3.27
N PRO A 44 -26.65 -6.22 -2.67
CA PRO A 44 -25.65 -5.15 -2.71
C PRO A 44 -24.88 -5.08 -4.04
N SER A 45 -25.06 -6.05 -4.94
CA SER A 45 -24.38 -6.13 -6.22
C SER A 45 -25.25 -6.80 -7.28
N GLU A 46 -25.19 -6.30 -8.52
CA GLU A 46 -25.81 -6.93 -9.68
C GLU A 46 -24.95 -8.07 -10.26
N SER A 47 -23.73 -8.29 -9.73
CA SER A 47 -22.87 -9.38 -10.18
C SER A 47 -23.37 -10.72 -9.67
N LEU A 48 -23.56 -11.66 -10.60
CA LEU A 48 -23.94 -13.04 -10.29
C LEU A 48 -22.75 -13.91 -9.85
N THR A 49 -21.51 -13.40 -9.90
CA THR A 49 -20.29 -14.17 -9.65
C THR A 49 -19.37 -13.58 -8.60
N ALA A 50 -19.53 -12.30 -8.25
CA ALA A 50 -18.67 -11.66 -7.26
C ALA A 50 -18.92 -12.19 -5.84
N ASP A 51 -17.84 -12.33 -5.07
CA ASP A 51 -17.93 -12.34 -3.61
C ASP A 51 -17.88 -10.88 -3.14
N HIS A 52 -19.02 -10.33 -2.71
CA HIS A 52 -19.20 -8.91 -2.42
C HIS A 52 -19.72 -8.68 -1.00
N VAL A 53 -19.09 -7.76 -0.28
CA VAL A 53 -19.56 -7.27 1.03
C VAL A 53 -19.58 -5.75 1.05
N THR A 54 -20.77 -5.16 1.22
CA THR A 54 -20.95 -3.74 1.55
C THR A 54 -21.10 -3.57 3.07
N TYR A 55 -20.35 -2.65 3.66
CA TYR A 55 -20.41 -2.30 5.08
C TYR A 55 -21.30 -1.08 5.31
N SER A 56 -21.78 -0.91 6.55
CA SER A 56 -22.73 0.16 6.92
C SER A 56 -22.17 1.59 6.78
N ASP A 57 -20.86 1.75 6.68
CA ASP A 57 -20.19 3.01 6.39
C ASP A 57 -19.94 3.25 4.89
N GLY A 58 -20.42 2.34 4.03
CA GLY A 58 -20.24 2.37 2.58
C GLY A 58 -18.92 1.77 2.08
N ALA A 59 -18.08 1.22 2.96
CA ALA A 59 -16.90 0.48 2.52
C ALA A 59 -17.32 -0.81 1.78
N VAL A 60 -16.49 -1.25 0.84
CA VAL A 60 -16.72 -2.48 0.06
C VAL A 60 -15.47 -3.33 0.04
N ILE A 61 -15.64 -4.64 0.22
CA ILE A 61 -14.64 -5.65 -0.11
C ILE A 61 -15.26 -6.60 -1.14
N GLU A 62 -14.62 -6.73 -2.30
CA GLU A 62 -15.16 -7.52 -3.42
C GLU A 62 -14.06 -8.26 -4.18
N TYR A 63 -14.31 -9.52 -4.54
CA TYR A 63 -13.56 -10.23 -5.59
C TYR A 63 -14.50 -10.59 -6.75
N GLU A 64 -14.17 -10.15 -7.97
CA GLU A 64 -14.94 -10.42 -9.19
C GLU A 64 -14.19 -11.38 -10.12
N PRO A 65 -14.60 -12.67 -10.22
CA PRO A 65 -13.98 -13.65 -11.11
C PRO A 65 -13.97 -13.27 -12.59
N ALA A 66 -14.98 -12.54 -13.09
CA ALA A 66 -15.05 -12.15 -14.51
C ALA A 66 -13.92 -11.21 -14.93
N THR A 67 -13.36 -10.45 -13.97
CA THR A 67 -12.25 -9.51 -14.21
C THR A 67 -10.96 -9.89 -13.48
N GLY A 68 -11.02 -10.83 -12.54
CA GLY A 68 -9.92 -11.19 -11.64
C GLY A 68 -9.55 -10.07 -10.65
N ALA A 69 -10.46 -9.12 -10.41
CA ALA A 69 -10.17 -7.94 -9.59
C ALA A 69 -10.58 -8.15 -8.13
N LEU A 70 -9.62 -7.93 -7.22
CA LEU A 70 -9.87 -7.75 -5.79
C LEU A 70 -9.91 -6.25 -5.48
N LYS A 71 -10.93 -5.80 -4.74
CA LYS A 71 -11.09 -4.40 -4.30
C LYS A 71 -11.36 -4.32 -2.81
N ALA A 72 -10.76 -3.31 -2.18
CA ALA A 72 -11.11 -2.82 -0.86
C ALA A 72 -11.22 -1.28 -0.95
N THR A 73 -12.44 -0.74 -0.95
CA THR A 73 -12.70 0.68 -1.22
C THR A 73 -13.56 1.30 -0.10
N GLY A 74 -13.53 2.63 0.01
CA GLY A 74 -14.29 3.37 1.05
C GLY A 74 -13.77 3.20 2.48
N ILE A 75 -12.70 2.41 2.68
CA ILE A 75 -12.08 2.19 3.99
C ILE A 75 -11.29 3.42 4.45
N LYS A 76 -11.20 3.62 5.77
CA LYS A 76 -10.39 4.68 6.38
C LYS A 76 -8.96 4.23 6.71
N THR A 77 -8.80 2.96 7.10
CA THR A 77 -7.51 2.39 7.54
C THR A 77 -7.41 0.93 7.10
N ALA A 78 -6.20 0.46 6.80
CA ALA A 78 -5.87 -0.94 6.61
C ALA A 78 -4.59 -1.29 7.37
N LEU A 79 -4.60 -2.38 8.13
CA LEU A 79 -3.44 -2.90 8.86
C LEU A 79 -3.21 -4.36 8.46
N ILE A 80 -1.99 -4.68 8.05
CA ILE A 80 -1.51 -6.06 7.87
C ILE A 80 -0.38 -6.25 8.88
N ASP A 81 -0.65 -7.03 9.92
CA ASP A 81 0.30 -7.36 10.99
C ASP A 81 0.67 -8.84 10.90
N ALA A 82 1.80 -9.12 10.25
CA ALA A 82 2.30 -10.48 10.00
C ALA A 82 3.54 -10.76 10.85
N GLY A 83 3.55 -11.90 11.54
CA GLY A 83 4.65 -12.27 12.45
C GLY A 83 5.95 -12.73 11.77
N GLU A 84 5.92 -12.99 10.47
CA GLU A 84 7.07 -13.52 9.73
C GLU A 84 7.39 -12.67 8.49
N SER A 85 6.47 -12.62 7.51
CA SER A 85 6.71 -11.90 6.26
C SER A 85 5.41 -11.47 5.57
N ILE A 86 5.54 -10.44 4.72
CA ILE A 86 4.54 -10.03 3.73
C ILE A 86 5.24 -10.03 2.37
N THR A 87 4.64 -10.70 1.38
CA THR A 87 5.16 -10.78 0.02
C THR A 87 4.07 -10.34 -0.97
N ALA A 88 4.43 -9.47 -1.91
CA ALA A 88 3.54 -9.02 -3.00
C ALA A 88 4.20 -9.29 -4.35
N ASN A 89 3.70 -10.28 -5.08
CA ASN A 89 4.21 -10.66 -6.41
C ASN A 89 3.24 -10.21 -7.50
N SER A 90 3.67 -9.25 -8.32
CA SER A 90 2.92 -8.72 -9.47
C SER A 90 3.91 -8.15 -10.48
N PRO A 91 3.60 -8.15 -11.79
CA PRO A 91 4.38 -7.41 -12.78
C PRO A 91 4.48 -5.90 -12.45
N VAL A 92 3.46 -5.33 -11.80
CA VAL A 92 3.39 -3.90 -11.46
C VAL A 92 2.79 -3.71 -10.07
N VAL A 93 3.43 -2.87 -9.25
CA VAL A 93 2.94 -2.38 -7.96
C VAL A 93 2.95 -0.85 -8.00
N ILE A 94 1.80 -0.22 -7.69
CA ILE A 94 1.64 1.24 -7.68
C ILE A 94 1.20 1.66 -6.28
N VAL A 95 1.90 2.61 -5.68
CA VAL A 95 1.54 3.23 -4.39
C VAL A 95 1.38 4.73 -4.61
N ASN A 96 0.14 5.20 -4.53
CA ASN A 96 -0.19 6.63 -4.58
C ASN A 96 -0.46 7.12 -3.16
N ALA A 97 0.44 7.96 -2.63
CA ALA A 97 0.31 8.56 -1.30
C ALA A 97 0.50 10.08 -1.41
N GLU A 98 -0.39 10.86 -0.79
CA GLU A 98 -0.36 12.33 -0.87
C GLU A 98 0.63 12.96 0.12
N GLU A 99 0.86 12.32 1.26
CA GLU A 99 1.77 12.83 2.29
C GLU A 99 3.16 12.19 2.20
N HIS A 100 3.26 10.90 2.49
CA HIS A 100 4.54 10.18 2.51
C HIS A 100 4.35 8.65 2.52
N ILE A 101 5.40 7.92 2.14
CA ILE A 101 5.56 6.49 2.39
C ILE A 101 6.71 6.33 3.39
N ARG A 102 6.45 5.70 4.55
CA ARG A 102 7.45 5.48 5.60
C ARG A 102 7.87 4.02 5.64
N LEU A 103 9.15 3.75 5.38
CA LEU A 103 9.77 2.43 5.51
C LEU A 103 10.61 2.39 6.78
N VAL A 104 10.16 1.63 7.77
CA VAL A 104 10.89 1.44 9.04
C VAL A 104 11.58 0.10 9.01
N THR A 105 12.79 0.09 8.46
CA THR A 105 13.58 -1.13 8.27
C THR A 105 15.07 -0.76 8.28
N PRO A 106 15.96 -1.65 8.75
CA PRO A 106 17.40 -1.44 8.59
C PRO A 106 17.84 -1.31 7.13
N THR A 107 17.16 -1.99 6.19
CA THR A 107 17.57 -2.03 4.78
C THR A 107 16.36 -1.96 3.85
N VAL A 108 16.48 -1.13 2.80
CA VAL A 108 15.60 -1.10 1.62
C VAL A 108 16.47 -1.43 0.41
N ILE A 109 16.07 -2.42 -0.40
CA ILE A 109 16.84 -2.88 -1.55
C ILE A 109 16.04 -2.65 -2.83
N CYS A 110 16.61 -1.90 -3.77
CA CYS A 110 16.18 -1.85 -5.17
C CYS A 110 17.16 -2.68 -5.98
N SER A 111 16.69 -3.69 -6.72
CA SER A 111 17.58 -4.61 -7.47
C SER A 111 18.31 -3.94 -8.62
N ASP A 112 17.66 -2.98 -9.27
CA ASP A 112 18.16 -2.32 -10.47
C ASP A 112 18.23 -0.81 -10.24
N ASN A 113 17.25 -0.05 -10.77
CA ASN A 113 17.29 1.40 -10.77
C ASN A 113 16.36 2.01 -9.70
N LEU A 114 16.79 3.14 -9.13
CA LEU A 114 15.95 4.03 -8.32
C LEU A 114 15.79 5.38 -9.05
N THR A 115 14.60 5.65 -9.57
CA THR A 115 14.25 6.98 -10.11
C THR A 115 13.47 7.76 -9.06
N CYS A 116 13.92 8.97 -8.73
CA CYS A 116 13.24 9.89 -7.83
C CYS A 116 13.38 11.33 -8.31
N ALA A 117 12.42 12.19 -7.97
CA ALA A 117 12.49 13.61 -8.32
C ALA A 117 13.53 14.37 -7.47
N THR A 118 13.65 13.99 -6.19
CA THR A 118 14.67 14.50 -5.27
C THR A 118 15.14 13.37 -4.36
N LEU A 119 16.38 13.48 -3.87
CA LEU A 119 16.98 12.52 -2.95
C LEU A 119 17.61 13.28 -1.77
N ASN A 120 17.24 12.92 -0.54
CA ASN A 120 17.82 13.46 0.67
C ASN A 120 18.37 12.32 1.53
N VAL A 121 19.68 12.35 1.84
CA VAL A 121 20.39 11.32 2.62
C VAL A 121 20.98 11.98 3.86
N ILE A 122 20.48 11.63 5.04
CA ILE A 122 20.78 12.34 6.29
C ILE A 122 21.98 11.73 7.04
N GLN A 123 22.13 10.41 6.99
CA GLN A 123 23.17 9.68 7.74
C GLN A 123 24.35 9.22 6.84
N GLY A 124 24.40 9.73 5.60
CA GLY A 124 25.42 9.32 4.62
C GLY A 124 25.23 7.89 4.11
N GLY A 125 26.30 7.32 3.59
CA GLY A 125 26.36 5.99 3.00
C GLY A 125 27.56 5.84 2.07
N GLU A 126 27.65 4.70 1.40
CA GLU A 126 28.66 4.46 0.36
C GLU A 126 28.02 4.54 -1.03
N MET A 127 28.72 5.18 -1.97
CA MET A 127 28.37 5.20 -3.38
C MET A 127 29.51 4.55 -4.16
N SER A 128 29.20 3.49 -4.93
CA SER A 128 30.18 2.73 -5.70
C SER A 128 29.76 2.57 -7.15
N GLY A 129 30.73 2.45 -8.05
CA GLY A 129 30.49 2.39 -9.49
C GLY A 129 30.54 3.77 -10.15
N SER A 130 30.20 3.80 -11.44
CA SER A 130 30.23 5.04 -12.22
C SER A 130 28.93 5.82 -12.06
N PHE A 131 29.04 7.10 -11.77
CA PHE A 131 27.91 8.03 -11.73
C PHE A 131 28.12 9.16 -12.73
N THR A 132 27.05 9.52 -13.44
CA THR A 132 27.01 10.68 -14.34
C THR A 132 26.08 11.71 -13.75
N HIS A 133 26.61 12.87 -13.38
CA HIS A 133 25.84 14.03 -12.93
C HIS A 133 25.77 15.07 -14.04
N THR A 134 24.57 15.48 -14.42
CA THR A 134 24.31 16.51 -15.44
C THR A 134 23.12 17.38 -15.01
N GLY A 135 22.97 18.55 -15.64
CA GLY A 135 21.78 19.40 -15.44
C GLY A 135 21.72 20.13 -14.09
N GLY A 136 22.85 20.30 -13.38
CA GLY A 136 22.89 20.94 -12.07
C GLY A 136 24.31 21.12 -11.54
N THR A 137 24.45 21.35 -10.23
CA THR A 137 25.74 21.44 -9.51
C THR A 137 25.88 20.28 -8.53
N PHE A 138 27.08 19.70 -8.46
CA PHE A 138 27.41 18.73 -7.41
C PHE A 138 28.30 19.43 -6.37
N SER A 139 27.73 19.77 -5.23
CA SER A 139 28.42 20.48 -4.14
C SER A 139 28.64 19.59 -2.92
N SER A 140 29.84 19.67 -2.34
CA SER A 140 30.16 19.05 -1.05
C SER A 140 30.83 20.08 -0.15
N ASN A 141 30.23 20.36 1.01
CA ASN A 141 30.73 21.34 1.98
C ASN A 141 31.07 22.72 1.37
N GLY A 142 30.27 23.17 0.40
CA GLY A 142 30.46 24.46 -0.29
C GLY A 142 31.40 24.43 -1.51
N VAL A 143 32.07 23.30 -1.78
CA VAL A 143 32.91 23.13 -2.98
C VAL A 143 32.07 22.52 -4.09
N VAL A 144 31.98 23.22 -5.24
CA VAL A 144 31.30 22.71 -6.44
C VAL A 144 32.32 22.00 -7.33
N ILE A 145 32.14 20.70 -7.56
CA ILE A 145 33.19 19.85 -8.12
C ILE A 145 33.71 20.33 -9.49
N ASP A 146 32.82 20.78 -10.36
CA ASP A 146 33.11 21.22 -11.73
C ASP A 146 33.31 22.73 -11.89
N GLY A 147 33.22 23.49 -10.78
CA GLY A 147 33.32 24.95 -10.77
C GLY A 147 34.24 25.55 -9.71
N HIS A 148 34.96 24.71 -8.94
CA HIS A 148 35.85 25.20 -7.89
C HIS A 148 37.14 25.81 -8.47
N ASP A 149 37.66 26.82 -7.78
CA ASP A 149 38.96 27.43 -8.05
C ASP A 149 39.95 27.16 -6.91
N HIS A 150 41.22 27.41 -7.19
CA HIS A 150 42.31 27.29 -6.21
C HIS A 150 42.90 28.67 -5.93
N GLY A 151 42.77 29.15 -4.69
CA GLY A 151 43.41 30.36 -4.20
C GLY A 151 44.81 30.12 -3.62
N GLY A 152 45.56 31.20 -3.37
CA GLY A 152 46.88 31.13 -2.70
C GLY A 152 48.06 30.68 -3.59
N VAL A 153 47.86 30.64 -4.91
CA VAL A 153 48.88 30.31 -5.91
C VAL A 153 49.07 31.44 -6.91
N GLU A 154 50.28 31.60 -7.45
CA GLU A 154 50.57 32.57 -8.51
C GLU A 154 49.78 32.19 -9.77
N ARG A 155 48.98 33.12 -10.29
CA ARG A 155 48.15 32.89 -11.46
C ARG A 155 49.01 33.00 -12.72
N GLY A 156 49.22 31.88 -13.41
CA GLY A 156 49.82 31.86 -14.74
C GLY A 156 48.86 32.40 -15.81
N GLY A 157 49.41 32.80 -16.97
CA GLY A 157 48.63 33.24 -18.13
C GLY A 157 48.05 32.10 -19.00
N SER A 158 48.39 30.85 -18.69
CA SER A 158 47.98 29.66 -19.44
C SER A 158 47.03 28.79 -18.61
N ARG A 159 46.09 28.11 -19.29
CA ARG A 159 45.32 27.02 -18.68
C ARG A 159 46.22 25.80 -18.54
N THR A 160 46.42 25.33 -17.32
CA THR A 160 47.21 24.12 -17.05
C THR A 160 46.44 22.86 -17.47
N ASP A 161 47.14 21.73 -17.53
CA ASP A 161 46.51 20.42 -17.72
C ASP A 161 45.47 20.13 -16.63
N GLY A 162 44.53 19.22 -16.93
CA GLY A 162 43.50 18.80 -15.98
C GLY A 162 44.07 18.05 -14.77
N PRO A 163 43.25 17.86 -13.72
CA PRO A 163 43.61 17.02 -12.58
C PRO A 163 44.09 15.63 -13.03
N LYS A 164 45.12 15.08 -12.35
CA LYS A 164 45.59 13.71 -12.54
C LYS A 164 44.81 12.72 -11.68
#